data_AF-A0A1H7XEI4-F1
#
_entry.id   AF-A0A1H7XEI4-F1
#
_cell.length_a   1.000
_cell.length_b   1.000
_cell.length_c   1.000
_cell.angle_alpha   90.00
_cell.angle_beta   90.00
_cell.angle_gamma   90.00
#
_symmetry.space_group_name_H-M   'P 1'
#
loop_
_entity.id
_entity.type
_entity.pdbx_description
1 polymer ?
#
loop_
_entity_poly.entity_id
_entity_poly.type
_entity_poly.pdbx_seq_one_letter_code
_entity_poly.pdbx_strand_id
1 'polypeptide(L)'
;MKIIYTIIIVLLILFVVTFSLQNTISVHLVYYDVLDVILPVYMLIFIVFLIGVIFSGLMGIVERYRLNRTINRLNRMVRDLKRDVRENEPPVVRDENKQPESGQAI
;
A
#
# COMPACT_ATOMS: atom_id res chain seq x y z
N MET A 1 4.25 -1.57 18.75
CA MET A 1 3.98 -0.94 17.43
C MET A 1 2.74 -0.04 17.46
N LYS A 2 1.50 -0.54 17.55
CA LYS A 2 0.28 0.30 17.48
C LYS A 2 0.21 1.45 18.50
N ILE A 3 0.54 1.21 19.76
CA ILE A 3 0.53 2.25 20.82
C ILE A 3 1.55 3.36 20.55
N ILE A 4 2.75 3.00 20.07
CA ILE A 4 3.78 3.99 19.71
C ILE A 4 3.30 4.86 18.55
N TYR A 5 2.67 4.26 17.53
CA TYR A 5 2.05 5.03 16.44
C TYR A 5 0.93 5.94 16.95
N THR A 6 0.08 5.47 17.86
CA THR A 6 -0.96 6.30 18.46
C THR A 6 -0.37 7.49 19.23
N ILE A 7 0.67 7.28 20.03
CA ILE A 7 1.35 8.35 20.78
C ILE A 7 1.95 9.38 19.82
N ILE A 8 2.63 8.93 18.76
CA ILE A 8 3.21 9.82 17.74
C ILE A 8 2.10 10.63 17.05
N ILE A 9 0.98 10.00 16.68
CA ILE A 9 -0.15 10.68 16.04
C ILE A 9 -0.76 11.72 17.00
N VAL A 10 -0.95 11.38 18.27
CA VAL A 10 -1.49 12.32 19.27
C VAL A 10 -0.55 13.51 19.45
N LEU A 11 0.76 13.28 19.55
CA LEU A 11 1.76 14.35 19.64
C LEU A 11 1.77 15.23 18.39
N LEU A 12 1.63 14.63 17.20
CA LEU A 12 1.52 15.37 15.94
C LEU A 12 0.28 16.26 15.93
N ILE A 13 -0.89 15.74 16.34
CA ILE A 13 -2.14 16.50 16.42
C ILE A 13 -1.97 17.65 17.42
N LEU A 14 -1.41 17.38 18.60
CA LEU A 14 -1.16 18.40 19.62
C LEU A 14 -0.25 19.51 19.09
N PHE A 15 0.82 19.13 18.39
CA PHE A 15 1.74 20.07 17.75
C PHE A 15 0.99 20.95 16.74
N VAL A 16 0.18 20.36 15.86
CA VAL A 16 -0.59 21.08 14.84
C VAL A 16 -1.57 22.08 15.48
N VAL A 17 -2.28 21.68 16.54
CA VAL A 17 -3.20 22.55 17.27
C VAL A 17 -2.46 23.70 17.95
N THR A 18 -1.36 23.39 18.64
CA THR A 18 -0.56 24.38 19.38
C THR A 18 0.06 25.39 18.41
N PHE A 19 0.63 24.90 17.31
CA PHE A 19 1.15 25.72 16.22
C PHE A 19 0.09 26.65 15.64
N SER A 20 -1.13 26.14 15.41
CA SER A 20 -2.25 26.95 14.91
C SER A 20 -2.61 28.10 15.86
N LEU A 21 -2.75 27.80 17.16
CA LEU A 21 -3.09 28.80 18.18
C LEU A 21 -2.04 29.90 18.33
N GLN A 22 -0.76 29.55 18.19
CA GLN A 22 0.35 30.51 18.30
C GLN A 22 0.57 31.33 17.02
N ASN A 23 0.10 30.86 15.87
CA ASN A 23 0.29 31.50 14.57
C ASN A 23 -1.01 32.08 14.01
N THR A 24 -1.76 32.80 14.84
CA THR A 24 -2.99 33.52 14.47
C THR A 24 -2.73 34.88 13.82
N ILE A 25 -1.45 35.23 13.59
CA ILE A 25 -1.06 36.46 12.90
C ILE A 25 -1.72 36.49 11.53
N SER A 26 -2.41 37.60 11.25
CA SER A 26 -3.09 37.83 9.98
C SER A 26 -2.09 38.25 8.91
N VAL A 27 -2.15 37.60 7.76
CA VAL A 27 -1.35 37.93 6.58
C VAL A 27 -2.28 38.36 5.46
N HIS A 28 -1.92 39.47 4.81
CA HIS A 28 -2.54 39.90 3.58
C HIS A 28 -2.02 39.01 2.45
N LEU A 29 -2.90 38.17 1.92
CA LEU A 29 -2.64 37.36 0.74
C LEU A 29 -3.16 38.13 -0.47
N VAL A 30 -2.24 38.81 -1.15
CA VAL A 30 -2.50 39.48 -2.42
C VAL A 30 -1.86 38.65 -3.53
N TYR A 31 -2.67 38.13 -4.45
CA TYR A 31 -2.23 37.40 -5.63
C TYR A 31 -2.80 38.05 -6.88
N TYR A 32 -1.98 38.90 -7.51
CA TYR A 32 -2.38 39.74 -8.64
C TYR A 32 -3.69 40.50 -8.33
N ASP A 33 -4.54 40.74 -9.33
CA ASP A 33 -5.87 41.38 -9.16
C ASP A 33 -7.00 40.37 -8.89
N VAL A 34 -6.65 39.08 -8.70
CA VAL A 34 -7.65 37.99 -8.61
C VAL A 34 -7.98 37.62 -7.17
N LEU A 35 -7.10 37.95 -6.23
CA LEU A 35 -7.19 37.49 -4.85
C LEU A 35 -6.57 38.54 -3.91
N ASP A 36 -7.40 39.15 -3.08
CA ASP A 36 -6.99 40.01 -1.97
C ASP A 36 -7.79 39.62 -0.73
N VAL A 37 -7.16 38.80 0.12
CA VAL A 37 -7.81 38.24 1.32
C VAL A 37 -6.86 38.28 2.51
N ILE A 38 -7.42 38.56 3.69
CA ILE A 38 -6.68 38.58 4.95
C ILE A 38 -6.97 37.27 5.66
N LEU A 39 -5.93 36.45 5.83
CA LEU A 39 -6.06 35.12 6.42
C LEU A 39 -4.96 34.91 7.47
N PRO A 40 -5.25 34.19 8.57
CA PRO A 40 -4.20 33.78 9.50
C PRO A 40 -3.15 32.88 8.82
N VAL A 41 -1.87 33.01 9.22
CA VAL A 41 -0.75 32.22 8.68
C VAL A 41 -1.03 30.72 8.72
N TYR A 42 -1.59 30.21 9.83
CA TYR A 42 -1.84 28.78 9.99
C TYR A 42 -2.77 28.22 8.89
N MET A 43 -3.72 29.01 8.39
CA MET A 43 -4.61 28.56 7.32
C MET A 43 -3.86 28.34 6.01
N LEU A 44 -2.93 29.23 5.68
CA LEU A 44 -2.11 29.10 4.47
C LEU A 44 -1.26 27.83 4.51
N ILE A 45 -0.62 27.57 5.65
CA ILE A 45 0.20 26.38 5.88
C ILE A 45 -0.66 25.12 5.78
N PHE A 46 -1.86 25.11 6.37
CA PHE A 46 -2.76 23.96 6.30
C PHE A 46 -3.26 23.68 4.88
N ILE A 47 -3.55 24.70 4.08
CA ILE A 47 -3.98 24.51 2.69
C ILE A 47 -2.85 23.86 1.88
N VAL A 48 -1.62 24.39 1.96
CA VAL A 48 -0.47 23.84 1.23
C VAL A 48 -0.15 22.42 1.71
N PHE A 49 -0.20 22.18 3.02
CA PHE A 49 -0.01 20.86 3.59
C PHE A 49 -1.07 19.86 3.11
N LEU A 50 -2.35 20.24 3.12
CA LEU A 50 -3.45 19.39 2.69
C LEU A 50 -3.32 19.02 1.21
N ILE A 51 -2.95 19.98 0.37
CA ILE A 51 -2.63 19.74 -1.04
C ILE A 51 -1.50 18.71 -1.13
N GLY A 52 -0.41 18.87 -0.38
CA GLY A 52 0.68 17.90 -0.30
C GLY A 52 0.24 16.50 0.11
N VAL A 53 -0.64 16.39 1.13
CA VAL A 53 -1.21 15.11 1.58
C VAL A 53 -2.06 14.46 0.49
N ILE A 54 -2.89 15.23 -0.22
CA ILE A 54 -3.69 14.73 -1.34
C ILE A 54 -2.77 14.20 -2.44
N PHE A 55 -1.75 14.97 -2.84
CA PHE A 55 -0.78 14.52 -3.86
C PHE A 55 -0.02 13.26 -3.42
N SER A 56 0.45 13.21 -2.17
CA SER A 56 1.10 12.02 -1.62
C SER A 56 0.16 10.81 -1.60
N GLY A 57 -1.10 11.00 -1.24
CA GLY A 57 -2.11 9.94 -1.25
C GLY A 57 -2.39 9.42 -2.66
N LEU A 58 -2.53 10.32 -3.64
CA LEU A 58 -2.70 9.96 -5.04
C LEU A 58 -1.49 9.19 -5.58
N MET A 59 -0.27 9.61 -5.25
CA MET A 59 0.95 8.91 -5.67
C MET A 59 1.04 7.50 -5.08
N GLY A 60 0.69 7.33 -3.81
CA GLY A 60 0.63 6.02 -3.17
C GLY A 60 -0.41 5.09 -3.80
N ILE A 61 -1.56 5.61 -4.25
CA ILE A 61 -2.56 4.85 -4.99
C ILE A 61 -2.00 4.37 -6.34
N VAL A 62 -1.30 5.24 -7.07
CA VAL A 62 -0.70 4.92 -8.37
C VAL A 62 0.37 3.82 -8.23
N GLU A 63 1.25 3.93 -7.22
CA GLU A 63 2.25 2.89 -6.94
C GLU A 63 1.60 1.55 -6.63
N ARG A 64 0.55 1.58 -5.80
CA ARG A 64 -0.17 0.36 -5.43
C ARG A 64 -0.86 -0.29 -6.62
N TYR A 65 -1.38 0.49 -7.57
CA TYR A 65 -1.93 -0.02 -8.82
C TYR A 65 -0.87 -0.72 -9.67
N ARG A 66 0.30 -0.09 -9.82
CA ARG A 66 1.43 -0.67 -10.56
C ARG A 66 1.91 -1.97 -9.91
N LEU A 67 1.99 -2.00 -8.58
CA LEU A 67 2.39 -3.18 -7.82
C LEU A 67 1.39 -4.33 -7.98
N ASN A 68 0.09 -4.05 -7.93
CA ASN A 68 -0.96 -5.05 -8.16
C ASN A 68 -0.88 -5.67 -9.56
N ARG A 69 -0.53 -4.87 -10.57
CA ARG A 69 -0.35 -5.36 -11.95
C ARG A 69 0.85 -6.31 -12.04
N THR A 70 1.94 -6.01 -11.35
CA THR A 70 3.12 -6.89 -11.26
C THR A 70 2.77 -8.21 -10.57
N ILE A 71 2.04 -8.15 -9.45
CA ILE A 71 1.58 -9.35 -8.71
C ILE A 71 0.72 -10.23 -9.61
N ASN A 72 -0.22 -9.66 -10.37
CA ASN A 72 -1.06 -10.42 -11.28
C ASN A 72 -0.29 -11.06 -12.44
N ARG A 73 0.74 -10.38 -12.98
CA ARG A 73 1.61 -10.99 -14.00
C ARG A 73 2.45 -12.12 -13.42
N LEU A 74 3.01 -11.93 -12.22
CA LEU A 74 3.83 -12.93 -11.56
C LEU A 74 3.03 -14.19 -11.20
N ASN A 75 1.81 -14.02 -10.67
CA ASN A 75 0.90 -15.14 -10.40
C ASN A 75 0.51 -15.92 -11.66
N ARG A 76 0.34 -15.23 -12.81
CA ARG A 76 0.09 -15.91 -14.10
C ARG A 76 1.29 -16.73 -14.54
N MET A 77 2.50 -16.16 -14.52
CA MET A 77 3.73 -16.89 -14.86
C MET A 77 3.98 -18.10 -13.96
N VAL A 78 3.74 -17.99 -12.65
CA VAL A 78 3.86 -19.13 -11.72
C VAL A 78 2.87 -20.23 -12.07
N ARG A 79 1.63 -19.88 -12.42
CA ARG A 79 0.60 -20.85 -12.78
C ARG A 79 0.91 -21.54 -14.10
N ASP A 80 1.37 -20.79 -15.09
CA ASP A 80 1.71 -21.31 -16.42
C ASP A 80 2.95 -22.22 -16.31
N LEU A 81 3.98 -21.80 -15.58
CA LEU A 81 5.17 -22.63 -15.32
C LEU A 81 4.84 -23.92 -14.56
N LYS A 82 3.95 -23.86 -13.56
CA LYS A 82 3.46 -25.08 -12.87
C LYS A 82 2.71 -26.02 -13.81
N ARG A 83 2.02 -25.49 -14.82
CA ARG A 83 1.30 -26.28 -15.81
C ARG A 83 2.28 -26.96 -16.76
N ASP A 84 3.28 -26.25 -17.24
CA ASP A 84 4.31 -26.79 -18.13
C ASP A 84 5.16 -27.88 -17.45
N VAL A 85 5.49 -27.72 -16.17
CA VAL A 85 6.18 -28.78 -15.40
C VAL A 85 5.31 -30.03 -15.29
N ARG A 86 4.00 -29.87 -15.07
CA ARG A 86 3.06 -31.00 -14.92
C ARG A 86 2.72 -31.68 -16.24
N GLU A 87 2.82 -30.96 -17.36
CA GLU A 87 2.60 -31.48 -18.71
C GLU A 87 3.85 -32.18 -19.28
N ASN A 88 5.04 -31.79 -18.82
CA ASN A 88 6.31 -32.43 -19.17
C ASN A 88 6.81 -33.45 -18.13
N GLU A 89 6.05 -33.74 -17.07
CA GLU A 89 6.34 -34.87 -16.19
C GLU A 89 6.11 -36.16 -16.99
N PRO A 90 7.15 -37.01 -17.18
CA PRO A 90 6.95 -38.32 -17.78
C PRO A 90 5.91 -39.07 -16.95
N PRO A 91 5.00 -39.84 -17.57
CA PRO A 91 3.96 -40.54 -16.84
C PRO A 91 4.61 -41.33 -15.72
N VAL A 92 4.23 -41.04 -14.48
CA VAL A 92 4.62 -41.86 -13.33
C VAL A 92 4.16 -43.27 -13.70
N VAL A 93 5.11 -44.13 -14.04
CA VAL A 93 4.86 -45.56 -14.19
C VAL A 93 4.39 -45.98 -12.80
N ARG A 94 3.07 -46.10 -12.67
CA ARG A 94 2.47 -46.70 -11.48
C ARG A 94 2.95 -48.14 -11.55
N ASP A 95 3.98 -48.46 -10.77
CA ASP A 95 4.38 -49.84 -10.54
C ASP A 95 3.17 -50.53 -9.90
N GLU A 96 2.28 -51.09 -10.74
CA GLU A 96 1.12 -51.89 -10.34
C GLU A 96 1.52 -53.26 -9.79
N ASN A 97 2.82 -53.53 -9.59
CA ASN A 97 3.26 -54.84 -9.15
C ASN A 97 3.51 -54.91 -7.64
N LYS A 98 2.49 -54.62 -6.83
CA LYS A 98 2.42 -55.10 -5.44
C LYS A 98 0.98 -55.30 -4.97
N GLN A 99 0.38 -56.45 -5.33
CA GLN A 99 -0.43 -57.27 -4.40
C GLN A 99 -0.86 -58.59 -5.09
N PRO A 100 -1.23 -59.66 -4.37
CA PRO A 100 -0.70 -60.27 -3.13
C PRO A 100 -0.41 -61.78 -3.33
N GLU A 101 0.73 -62.31 -2.91
CA GLU A 101 0.87 -63.77 -2.75
C GLU A 101 0.59 -64.16 -1.29
N SER A 102 -0.70 -64.30 -1.01
CA SER A 102 -1.21 -65.09 0.10
C SER A 102 -1.05 -66.58 -0.21
N GLY A 103 -0.26 -67.28 0.61
CA GLY A 103 -0.47 -68.69 0.94
C GLY A 103 0.15 -69.71 0.00
N GLN A 104 1.27 -70.31 0.43
CA GLN A 104 1.45 -71.76 0.31
C GLN A 104 1.92 -72.30 1.66
N ALA A 105 1.02 -73.06 2.27
CA ALA A 105 1.33 -74.03 3.29
C ALA A 105 2.19 -75.15 2.67
N ILE A 106 3.19 -75.63 3.41
CA ILE A 106 3.39 -77.01 3.88
C ILE A 106 4.63 -77.00 4.77
#